data_AF-A0A7K3Z7G1-F1
#
_entry.id   AF-A0A7K3Z7G1-F1
#
_cell.length_a   1.000
_cell.length_b   1.000
_cell.length_c   1.000
_cell.angle_alpha   90.00
_cell.angle_beta   90.00
_cell.angle_gamma   90.00
#
_symmetry.space_group_name_H-M   'P 1'
#
loop_
_entity.id
_entity.type
_entity.pdbx_description
1 polymer ?
#
loop_
_entity_poly.entity_id
_entity_poly.type
_entity_poly.pdbx_seq_one_letter_code
_entity_poly.pdbx_strand_id
1 'polypeptide(L)' 'LSSERNKRWIGWTGKILVDEKGKVSNSWMGRNFAYKPIIVNSKENLLGKIVTVEVSETFGTYLKGEAIKEQKDTGS' A
#
# COMPACT_ATOMS: atom_id res chain seq x y z
N LEU A 1 -22.15 -2.77 -4.93
CA LEU A 1 -21.54 -1.81 -5.90
C LEU A 1 -20.16 -1.29 -5.46
N SER A 2 -19.31 -2.12 -4.82
CA SER A 2 -17.98 -1.72 -4.33
C SER A 2 -16.82 -2.55 -4.90
N SER A 3 -17.04 -3.79 -5.35
CA SER A 3 -15.99 -4.69 -5.86
C SER A 3 -15.46 -4.30 -7.24
N GLU A 4 -16.33 -3.95 -8.20
CA GLU A 4 -15.92 -3.73 -9.60
C GLU A 4 -15.04 -2.50 -9.78
N ARG A 5 -15.22 -1.45 -8.97
CA ARG A 5 -14.36 -0.26 -9.03
C ARG A 5 -12.98 -0.51 -8.45
N ASN A 6 -12.85 -1.45 -7.51
CA ASN A 6 -11.56 -1.76 -6.90
C ASN A 6 -10.66 -2.50 -7.89
N LYS A 7 -11.23 -3.37 -8.74
CA LYS A 7 -10.47 -4.09 -9.78
C LYS A 7 -9.63 -3.18 -10.69
N ARG A 8 -10.06 -1.93 -10.91
CA ARG A 8 -9.30 -0.93 -11.69
C ARG A 8 -7.95 -0.54 -11.06
N TRP A 9 -7.78 -0.83 -9.78
CA TRP A 9 -6.54 -0.54 -9.06
C TRP A 9 -5.56 -1.70 -9.10
N ILE A 10 -5.93 -2.90 -9.57
CA ILE A 10 -4.96 -3.99 -9.77
C ILE A 10 -3.89 -3.51 -10.76
N GLY A 11 -2.62 -3.66 -10.40
CA GLY A 11 -1.47 -3.17 -11.17
C GLY A 11 -1.22 -1.65 -11.05
N TRP A 12 -2.02 -0.92 -10.26
CA TRP A 12 -1.70 0.47 -9.98
C TRP A 12 -0.47 0.56 -9.07
N THR A 13 0.51 1.36 -9.49
CA THR A 13 1.69 1.70 -8.70
C THR A 13 1.63 3.16 -8.29
N GLY A 14 1.89 3.45 -7.02
CA GLY A 14 2.02 4.82 -6.57
C GLY A 14 2.29 4.98 -5.09
N LYS A 15 2.35 6.23 -4.65
CA LYS A 15 2.68 6.58 -3.27
C LYS A 15 1.44 6.51 -2.38
N ILE A 16 1.62 5.97 -1.18
CA ILE A 16 0.66 6.04 -0.08
C ILE A 16 1.31 6.65 1.16
N LEU A 17 0.52 7.41 1.93
CA LEU A 17 0.89 7.79 3.29
C LEU A 17 0.37 6.73 4.25
N VAL A 18 1.25 6.12 5.03
CA VAL A 18 0.89 5.15 6.07
C VAL A 18 0.44 5.90 7.31
N ASP A 19 -0.84 5.76 7.68
CA ASP A 19 -1.47 6.48 8.78
C ASP A 19 -1.89 5.57 9.94
N GLU A 20 -1.93 4.26 9.73
CA GLU A 20 -2.41 3.31 10.74
C GLU A 20 -1.61 1.99 10.74
N LYS A 21 -1.43 1.41 11.93
CA LYS A 21 -0.94 0.04 12.09
C LYS A 21 -2.09 -0.94 11.85
N GLY A 22 -1.89 -1.88 10.93
CA GLY A 22 -2.92 -2.87 10.60
C GLY A 22 -3.19 -3.85 11.75
N LYS A 23 -4.33 -4.55 11.64
CA LYS A 23 -4.82 -5.51 12.65
C LYS A 23 -4.00 -6.80 12.72
N VAL A 24 -3.28 -7.14 11.66
CA VAL A 24 -2.42 -8.33 11.57
C VAL A 24 -0.97 -7.92 11.87
N SER A 25 -0.18 -8.83 12.43
CA SER A 25 1.23 -8.59 12.67
C SER A 25 1.95 -8.18 11.39
N ASN A 26 2.83 -7.18 11.49
CA ASN A 26 3.60 -6.63 10.36
C ASN A 26 2.74 -6.08 9.21
N SER A 27 1.48 -5.71 9.46
CA SER A 27 0.63 -5.03 8.48
C SER A 27 0.46 -3.55 8.80
N TRP A 28 0.35 -2.75 7.75
CA TRP A 28 0.21 -1.30 7.81
C TRP A 28 -0.86 -0.86 6.84
N MET A 29 -1.65 0.13 7.23
CA MET A 29 -2.63 0.75 6.36
C MET A 29 -2.13 2.14 5.98
N GLY A 30 -2.23 2.44 4.69
CA GLY A 30 -2.04 3.78 4.19
C GLY A 30 -3.07 4.15 3.16
N ARG A 31 -3.03 5.41 2.73
CA ARG A 31 -3.98 5.99 1.77
C ARG A 31 -3.24 6.64 0.62
N ASN A 32 -3.74 6.41 -0.59
CA ASN A 32 -3.27 7.10 -1.78
C ASN A 32 -3.97 8.46 -1.96
N PHE A 33 -3.69 9.14 -3.08
CA PHE A 33 -4.30 10.43 -3.43
C PHE A 33 -5.84 10.39 -3.54
N ALA A 34 -6.43 9.23 -3.84
CA ALA A 34 -7.87 9.03 -3.89
C ALA A 34 -8.44 8.60 -2.52
N TYR A 35 -7.64 8.72 -1.46
CA TYR A 35 -7.97 8.31 -0.10
C TYR A 35 -8.35 6.83 0.02
N LYS A 36 -7.89 6.01 -0.94
CA LYS A 36 -8.19 4.59 -0.97
C LYS A 36 -7.34 3.87 0.08
N PRO A 37 -7.93 3.05 0.97
CA PRO A 37 -7.16 2.29 1.94
C PRO A 37 -6.40 1.16 1.24
N ILE A 38 -5.09 1.11 1.47
CA ILE A 38 -4.16 0.11 0.94
C ILE A 38 -3.38 -0.50 2.09
N ILE A 39 -3.43 -1.83 2.20
CA ILE A 39 -2.68 -2.61 3.18
C ILE A 39 -1.34 -3.03 2.58
N VAL A 40 -0.27 -2.81 3.32
CA VAL A 40 1.08 -3.28 3.00
C VAL A 40 1.66 -4.06 4.17
N ASN A 41 2.51 -5.04 3.87
CA ASN A 41 3.20 -5.82 4.89
C ASN A 41 4.66 -5.35 5.03
N SER A 42 5.09 -5.05 6.25
CA SER A 42 6.47 -4.73 6.58
C SER A 42 6.77 -4.99 8.05
N LYS A 43 7.96 -5.54 8.33
CA LYS A 43 8.50 -5.68 9.69
C LYS A 43 8.97 -4.35 10.27
N GLU A 44 9.22 -3.36 9.42
CA GLU A 44 9.64 -2.02 9.84
C GLU A 44 8.43 -1.20 10.29
N ASN A 45 8.67 -0.22 11.16
CA ASN A 45 7.67 0.79 11.46
C ASN A 45 7.49 1.73 10.27
N LEU A 46 6.31 1.69 9.65
CA LEU A 46 5.97 2.52 8.49
C LEU A 46 5.10 3.73 8.83
N LEU A 47 4.64 3.88 10.08
CA LEU A 47 3.74 4.96 10.47
C LEU A 47 4.31 6.35 10.11
N GLY A 48 3.51 7.18 9.44
CA GLY A 48 3.87 8.51 8.98
C GLY A 48 4.78 8.54 7.74
N LYS A 49 5.21 7.39 7.23
CA LYS A 49 6.07 7.31 6.03
C LYS A 49 5.23 7.30 4.76
N ILE A 50 5.82 7.85 3.70
CA ILE A 50 5.34 7.66 2.35
C ILE A 50 6.06 6.46 1.75
N VAL A 51 5.30 5.51 1.22
CA VAL A 51 5.83 4.31 0.56
C VAL A 51 5.23 4.16 -0.83
N THR A 52 6.05 3.74 -1.80
CA THR A 52 5.58 3.38 -3.13
C THR A 52 5.11 1.93 -3.11
N VAL A 53 3.91 1.68 -3.60
CA VAL A 53 3.27 0.36 -3.58
C VAL A 53 2.73 0.00 -4.94
N GLU A 54 2.74 -1.28 -5.28
CA GLU A 54 1.95 -1.84 -6.37
C GLU A 54 0.77 -2.62 -5.78
N VAL A 55 -0.44 -2.37 -6.26
CA VAL A 55 -1.64 -3.08 -5.81
C VAL A 55 -1.74 -4.42 -6.53
N SER A 56 -1.65 -5.51 -5.76
CA SER A 56 -1.72 -6.88 -6.26
C SER A 56 -3.11 -7.51 -6.10
N GLU A 57 -3.89 -7.08 -5.11
CA GLU A 57 -5.19 -7.67 -4.80
C GLU A 57 -6.21 -6.62 -4.33
N THR A 58 -7.50 -6.90 -4.55
CA THR A 58 -8.60 -6.02 -4.14
C THR A 58 -9.61 -6.76 -3.27
N PHE A 59 -10.02 -6.12 -2.17
CA PHE A 59 -11.08 -6.59 -1.28
C PHE A 59 -12.27 -5.62 -1.33
N GLY A 60 -13.39 -5.98 -0.71
CA GLY A 60 -14.61 -5.17 -0.77
C GLY A 60 -14.43 -3.72 -0.29
N THR A 61 -13.60 -3.52 0.74
CA THR A 61 -13.40 -2.21 1.39
C THR A 61 -11.96 -1.67 1.31
N TYR A 62 -10.98 -2.48 0.92
CA TYR A 62 -9.57 -2.10 0.87
C TYR A 62 -8.81 -2.79 -0.27
N LEU A 63 -7.59 -2.31 -0.53
CA LEU A 63 -6.65 -2.92 -1.45
C LEU A 63 -5.49 -3.53 -0.69
N LYS A 64 -4.84 -4.54 -1.25
CA LYS A 64 -3.56 -5.04 -0.76
C LYS A 64 -2.50 -4.73 -1.81
N GLY A 65 -1.38 -4.21 -1.34
CA GLY A 65 -0.25 -3.90 -2.18
C GLY A 65 1.07 -4.31 -1.55
N GLU A 66 2.09 -4.36 -2.39
CA GLU A 66 3.45 -4.70 -2.03
C GLU A 66 4.31 -3.45 -2.13
N ALA A 67 5.11 -3.19 -1.08
CA ALA A 67 6.01 -2.05 -1.06
C ALA A 67 7.16 -2.30 -2.04
N ILE A 68 7.35 -1.40 -2.99
CA ILE A 68 8.47 -1.45 -3.92
C ILE A 68 9.66 -0.82 -3.21
N LYS A 69 10.72 -1.61 -3.02
CA LYS A 69 11.99 -1.07 -2.55
C LYS A 69 12.56 -0.22 -3.68
N GLU A 70 12.77 1.06 -3.44
CA GLU A 70 13.65 1.84 -4.31
C GLU A 70 15.04 1.19 -4.21
N GLN A 71 15.57 0.72 -5.34
CA GLN A 71 16.97 0.37 -5.44
C GLN A 71 17.73 1.65 -5.13
N LYS A 72 18.34 1.73 -3.95
CA LYS A 72 19.41 2.68 -3.75
C LYS A 72 20.53 2.21 -4.65
N ASP A 73 20.74 2.90 -5.77
CA ASP A 73 21.99 2.84 -6.50
C ASP A 73 23.10 3.05 -5.47
N THR A 74 23.72 1.95 -5.07
CA THR A 74 24.93 1.99 -4.26
C THR A 74 26.05 2.15 -5.29
N GLY A 75 26.09 3.34 -5.90
CA GLY A 75 27.17 3.75 -6.78
C GLY A 75 28.29 4.30 -5.92
N SER A 76 29.23 3.42 -5.60
CA SER A 76 30.58 3.72 -5.08
C SER A 76 31.34 4.67 -5.99
#